data_AF-A0A6C0UH21-F1
#
_entry.id   AF-A0A6C0UH21-F1
#
_cell.length_a   1.000
_cell.length_b   1.000
_cell.length_c   1.000
_cell.angle_alpha   90.00
_cell.angle_beta   90.00
_cell.angle_gamma   90.00
#
_symmetry.space_group_name_H-M   'P 1'
#
loop_
_entity.id
_entity.type
_entity.pdbx_description
1 polymer ?
#
loop_
_entity_poly.entity_id
_entity_poly.type
_entity_poly.pdbx_seq_one_letter_code
_entity_poly.pdbx_strand_id
1 'polypeptide(L)'
;MQIQEEKLHHIEKTYRLAIEKMQQRYEEGTGNPSDLPHSLNDTGNRSIEQAQAASLLGKQEEAKDAYASAAEYKRDSVQAMEDNWEEIDQELWEDAPALYTQAMFLALISRDDELITEIASEALELDDFYLDLFASEYEDSPYRFYHMKVLAATIRDDPQLEGLLDELKAEVEMMTPVSAKQFGETLTELRVTIYELLRQGDSEGVVSALEEYLNRHATATPLSTEDPNELIDNELIALCLLAKDRGIDVTVDSPYVPNVLVPDLAKTTYVIGVC
;
A
#
# COMPACT_ATOMS: atom_id res chain seq x y z
N MET A 1 -16.33 8.72 15.72
CA MET A 1 -16.40 8.39 14.27
C MET A 1 -17.64 9.06 13.70
N GLN A 2 -17.47 9.97 12.73
CA GLN A 2 -18.57 10.78 12.17
C GLN A 2 -19.25 10.15 10.94
N ILE A 3 -18.68 9.09 10.37
CA ILE A 3 -19.26 8.42 9.20
C ILE A 3 -20.48 7.61 9.63
N GLN A 4 -21.63 7.89 9.01
CA GLN A 4 -22.88 7.21 9.31
C GLN A 4 -22.82 5.74 8.85
N GLU A 5 -23.25 4.83 9.70
CA GLU A 5 -23.28 3.38 9.41
C GLU A 5 -24.04 3.06 8.11
N GLU A 6 -25.15 3.77 7.85
CA GLU A 6 -25.92 3.65 6.60
C GLU A 6 -25.09 4.00 5.36
N LYS A 7 -24.20 5.00 5.46
CA LYS A 7 -23.28 5.38 4.38
C LYS A 7 -22.25 4.28 4.14
N LEU A 8 -21.68 3.69 5.20
CA LEU A 8 -20.72 2.59 5.11
C LEU A 8 -21.35 1.36 4.43
N HIS A 9 -22.56 0.97 4.83
CA HIS A 9 -23.29 -0.12 4.17
C HIS A 9 -23.63 0.18 2.71
N HIS A 10 -23.93 1.44 2.39
CA HIS A 10 -24.17 1.85 1.00
C HIS A 10 -22.92 1.72 0.13
N ILE A 11 -21.76 2.17 0.65
CA ILE A 11 -20.45 2.05 0.00
C ILE A 11 -20.12 0.57 -0.24
N GLU A 12 -20.13 -0.24 0.83
CA GLU A 12 -19.81 -1.67 0.81
C GLU A 12 -20.65 -2.42 -0.24
N LYS A 13 -21.96 -2.15 -0.30
CA LYS A 13 -22.86 -2.79 -1.26
C LYS A 13 -22.65 -2.29 -2.69
N THR A 14 -22.45 -1.00 -2.87
CA THR A 14 -22.34 -0.39 -4.21
C THR A 14 -21.07 -0.87 -4.91
N TYR A 15 -19.94 -0.89 -4.20
CA TYR A 15 -18.68 -1.32 -4.78
C TYR A 15 -18.60 -2.81 -5.01
N ARG A 16 -19.15 -3.64 -4.10
CA ARG A 16 -19.27 -5.08 -4.35
C ARG A 16 -19.99 -5.38 -5.67
N LEU A 17 -21.14 -4.74 -5.90
CA LEU A 17 -21.90 -4.90 -7.15
C LEU A 17 -21.16 -4.36 -8.37
N ALA A 18 -20.31 -3.33 -8.21
CA ALA A 18 -19.50 -2.79 -9.29
C ALA A 18 -18.34 -3.73 -9.65
N ILE A 19 -17.68 -4.31 -8.65
CA ILE A 19 -16.59 -5.28 -8.80
C ILE A 19 -17.10 -6.55 -9.48
N GLU A 20 -18.21 -7.12 -9.00
CA GLU A 20 -18.85 -8.31 -9.60
C GLU A 20 -19.16 -8.11 -11.10
N LYS A 21 -19.66 -6.91 -11.48
CA LYS A 21 -19.93 -6.57 -12.87
C LYS A 21 -18.66 -6.43 -13.71
N MET A 22 -17.58 -5.91 -13.12
CA MET A 22 -16.29 -5.80 -13.81
C MET A 22 -15.67 -7.18 -14.02
N GLN A 23 -15.68 -8.05 -13.00
CA GLN A 23 -15.26 -9.45 -13.11
C GLN A 23 -15.99 -10.17 -14.24
N GLN A 24 -17.32 -10.06 -14.28
CA GLN A 24 -18.12 -10.66 -15.35
C GLN A 24 -17.70 -10.16 -16.75
N ARG A 25 -17.42 -8.85 -16.90
CA ARG A 25 -16.98 -8.30 -18.20
C ARG A 25 -15.63 -8.85 -18.64
N TYR A 26 -14.71 -9.03 -17.68
CA TYR A 26 -13.40 -9.62 -17.94
C TYR A 26 -13.50 -11.09 -18.31
N GLU A 27 -14.31 -11.86 -17.59
CA GLU A 27 -14.59 -13.27 -17.90
C GLU A 27 -15.23 -13.43 -19.30
N GLU A 28 -16.08 -12.49 -19.70
CA GLU A 28 -16.71 -12.46 -21.02
C GLU A 28 -15.75 -11.98 -22.14
N GLY A 29 -14.54 -11.53 -21.81
CA GLY A 29 -13.56 -10.99 -22.76
C GLY A 29 -14.02 -9.70 -23.43
N THR A 30 -14.91 -8.95 -22.79
CA THR A 30 -15.53 -7.75 -23.33
C THR A 30 -14.79 -6.49 -22.87
N GLY A 31 -13.59 -6.28 -23.39
CA GLY A 31 -12.75 -5.11 -23.05
C GLY A 31 -11.79 -4.73 -24.17
N ASN A 32 -11.43 -3.45 -24.22
CA ASN A 32 -10.33 -2.98 -25.06
C ASN A 32 -9.01 -3.27 -24.31
N PRO A 33 -8.06 -4.05 -24.88
CA PRO A 33 -6.79 -4.37 -24.21
C PRO A 33 -6.04 -3.13 -23.73
N SER A 34 -6.09 -2.03 -24.49
CA SER A 34 -5.40 -0.79 -24.10
C SER A 34 -5.98 -0.12 -22.85
N ASP A 35 -7.24 -0.39 -22.52
CA ASP A 35 -7.93 0.18 -21.36
C ASP A 35 -7.92 -0.77 -20.15
N LEU A 36 -7.40 -1.99 -20.33
CA LEU A 36 -7.41 -3.03 -19.31
C LEU A 36 -6.61 -2.64 -18.05
N PRO A 37 -5.37 -2.13 -18.15
CA PRO A 37 -4.63 -1.69 -16.96
C PRO A 37 -5.40 -0.68 -16.11
N HIS A 38 -5.96 0.35 -16.76
CA HIS A 38 -6.71 1.39 -16.08
C HIS A 38 -7.98 0.83 -15.42
N SER A 39 -8.71 -0.04 -16.13
CA SER A 39 -9.93 -0.66 -15.64
C SER A 39 -9.66 -1.57 -14.44
N LEU A 40 -8.53 -2.27 -14.41
CA LEU A 40 -8.08 -3.09 -13.28
C LEU A 40 -7.72 -2.20 -12.09
N ASN A 41 -6.92 -1.15 -12.31
CA ASN A 41 -6.57 -0.18 -11.26
C ASN A 41 -7.82 0.46 -10.61
N ASP A 42 -8.79 0.88 -11.41
CA ASP A 42 -10.07 1.41 -10.95
C ASP A 42 -10.87 0.40 -10.13
N THR A 43 -10.83 -0.87 -10.51
CA THR A 43 -11.52 -1.95 -9.78
C THR A 43 -10.80 -2.23 -8.45
N GLY A 44 -9.47 -2.15 -8.43
CA GLY A 44 -8.66 -2.15 -7.22
C GLY A 44 -9.06 -1.02 -6.26
N ASN A 45 -9.17 0.22 -6.75
CA ASN A 45 -9.60 1.37 -5.93
C ASN A 45 -10.97 1.15 -5.28
N ARG A 46 -11.95 0.64 -6.03
CA ARG A 46 -13.28 0.30 -5.48
C ARG A 46 -13.22 -0.80 -4.43
N SER A 47 -12.30 -1.75 -4.58
CA SER A 47 -12.09 -2.83 -3.62
C SER A 47 -11.47 -2.30 -2.32
N ILE A 48 -10.56 -1.33 -2.40
CA ILE A 48 -10.04 -0.60 -1.22
C ILE A 48 -11.18 0.11 -0.49
N GLU A 49 -12.03 0.85 -1.21
CA GLU A 49 -13.17 1.56 -0.62
C GLU A 49 -14.16 0.61 0.09
N GLN A 50 -14.42 -0.55 -0.51
CA GLN A 50 -15.22 -1.61 0.11
C GLN A 50 -14.55 -2.13 1.39
N ALA A 51 -13.25 -2.41 1.34
CA ALA A 51 -12.47 -2.96 2.46
C ALA A 51 -12.45 -2.00 3.65
N GLN A 52 -12.23 -0.71 3.39
CA GLN A 52 -12.26 0.34 4.41
C GLN A 52 -13.64 0.48 5.06
N ALA A 53 -14.71 0.47 4.26
CA ALA A 53 -16.06 0.50 4.79
C ALA A 53 -16.37 -0.71 5.67
N ALA A 54 -15.99 -1.92 5.22
CA ALA A 54 -16.13 -3.15 6.01
C ALA A 54 -15.33 -3.08 7.32
N SER A 55 -14.12 -2.53 7.28
CA SER A 55 -13.25 -2.37 8.46
C SER A 55 -13.87 -1.47 9.51
N LEU A 56 -14.43 -0.32 9.10
CA LEU A 56 -15.13 0.62 9.99
C LEU A 56 -16.44 0.04 10.57
N LEU A 57 -17.05 -0.92 9.87
CA LEU A 57 -18.20 -1.69 10.34
C LEU A 57 -17.80 -2.87 11.26
N GLY A 58 -16.51 -3.10 11.48
CA GLY A 58 -16.00 -4.21 12.28
C GLY A 58 -16.08 -5.58 11.60
N LYS A 59 -16.27 -5.61 10.28
CA LYS A 59 -16.38 -6.83 9.47
C LYS A 59 -15.00 -7.30 9.00
N GLN A 60 -14.30 -7.99 9.90
CA GLN A 60 -12.89 -8.33 9.70
C GLN A 60 -12.64 -9.16 8.44
N GLU A 61 -13.37 -10.25 8.24
CA GLU A 61 -13.11 -11.16 7.13
C GLU A 61 -13.51 -10.53 5.79
N GLU A 62 -14.65 -9.84 5.72
CA GLU A 62 -15.05 -9.11 4.52
C GLU A 62 -14.09 -7.98 4.15
N ALA A 63 -13.44 -7.36 5.14
CA ALA A 63 -12.40 -6.38 4.89
C ALA A 63 -11.15 -7.04 4.30
N LYS A 64 -10.68 -8.14 4.88
CA LYS A 64 -9.51 -8.88 4.37
C LYS A 64 -9.72 -9.39 2.96
N ASP A 65 -10.87 -9.99 2.67
CA ASP A 65 -11.22 -10.48 1.33
C ASP A 65 -11.20 -9.36 0.29
N ALA A 66 -11.74 -8.19 0.66
CA ALA A 66 -11.74 -7.02 -0.21
C ALA A 66 -10.34 -6.40 -0.38
N TYR A 67 -9.50 -6.40 0.66
CA TYR A 67 -8.10 -6.00 0.56
C TYR A 67 -7.28 -6.96 -0.32
N ALA A 68 -7.52 -8.28 -0.24
CA ALA A 68 -6.90 -9.27 -1.11
C ALA A 68 -7.29 -9.03 -2.57
N SER A 69 -8.59 -8.87 -2.84
CA SER A 69 -9.09 -8.54 -4.19
C SER A 69 -8.46 -7.24 -4.71
N ALA A 70 -8.32 -6.23 -3.85
CA ALA A 70 -7.67 -4.97 -4.23
C ALA A 70 -6.20 -5.17 -4.62
N ALA A 71 -5.46 -5.96 -3.85
CA ALA A 71 -4.06 -6.28 -4.13
C ALA A 71 -3.90 -7.02 -5.47
N GLU A 72 -4.76 -8.02 -5.73
CA GLU A 72 -4.81 -8.74 -7.02
C GLU A 72 -5.03 -7.77 -8.18
N TYR A 73 -6.06 -6.92 -8.13
CA TYR A 73 -6.33 -5.97 -9.22
C TYR A 73 -5.19 -4.97 -9.46
N LYS A 74 -4.48 -4.55 -8.41
CA LYS A 74 -3.33 -3.65 -8.55
C LYS A 74 -2.16 -4.35 -9.23
N ARG A 75 -1.86 -5.59 -8.82
CA ARG A 75 -0.84 -6.43 -9.47
C ARG A 75 -1.23 -6.76 -10.92
N ASP A 76 -2.45 -7.21 -11.15
CA ASP A 76 -2.96 -7.54 -12.49
C ASP A 76 -2.96 -6.32 -13.41
N SER A 77 -3.15 -5.10 -12.87
CA SER A 77 -3.01 -3.87 -13.63
C SER A 77 -1.60 -3.73 -14.19
N VAL A 78 -0.57 -3.99 -13.38
CA VAL A 78 0.83 -3.96 -13.82
C VAL A 78 1.11 -5.08 -14.82
N GLN A 79 0.66 -6.31 -14.56
CA GLN A 79 0.82 -7.41 -15.52
C GLN A 79 0.15 -7.08 -16.87
N ALA A 80 -1.03 -6.48 -16.85
CA ALA A 80 -1.70 -6.04 -18.07
C ALA A 80 -0.92 -4.93 -18.79
N MET A 81 -0.18 -4.09 -18.07
CA MET A 81 0.69 -3.12 -18.71
C MET A 81 1.88 -3.79 -19.39
N GLU A 82 2.51 -4.78 -18.75
CA GLU A 82 3.59 -5.58 -19.34
C GLU A 82 3.14 -6.32 -20.59
N ASP A 83 2.01 -7.02 -20.50
CA ASP A 83 1.48 -7.85 -21.57
C ASP A 83 1.09 -7.03 -22.81
N ASN A 84 0.77 -5.74 -22.62
CA ASN A 84 0.28 -4.84 -23.66
C ASN A 84 1.19 -3.61 -23.85
N TRP A 85 2.46 -3.68 -23.45
CA TRP A 85 3.37 -2.53 -23.41
C TRP A 85 3.55 -1.83 -24.77
N GLU A 86 3.39 -2.55 -25.87
CA GLU A 86 3.47 -2.00 -27.25
C GLU A 86 2.20 -1.25 -27.68
N GLU A 87 1.07 -1.49 -27.00
CA GLU A 87 -0.27 -1.01 -27.38
C GLU A 87 -0.82 0.08 -26.45
N ILE A 88 -0.22 0.25 -25.27
CA ILE A 88 -0.61 1.25 -24.27
C ILE A 88 0.30 2.47 -24.28
N ASP A 89 -0.17 3.56 -23.68
CA ASP A 89 0.65 4.73 -23.45
C ASP A 89 1.79 4.39 -22.48
N GLN A 90 3.03 4.76 -22.84
CA GLN A 90 4.21 4.52 -22.01
C GLN A 90 4.10 5.24 -20.66
N GLU A 91 3.37 6.36 -20.60
CA GLU A 91 3.11 7.07 -19.33
C GLU A 91 2.36 6.20 -18.32
N LEU A 92 1.55 5.22 -18.76
CA LEU A 92 0.87 4.31 -17.84
C LEU A 92 1.83 3.35 -17.14
N TRP A 93 2.95 3.01 -17.79
CA TRP A 93 3.95 2.11 -17.24
C TRP A 93 4.81 2.76 -16.15
N GLU A 94 4.90 4.09 -16.12
CA GLU A 94 5.55 4.85 -15.05
C GLU A 94 4.91 4.60 -13.67
N ASP A 95 3.62 4.32 -13.61
CA ASP A 95 2.95 4.08 -12.33
C ASP A 95 3.19 2.65 -11.77
N ALA A 96 3.87 1.76 -12.52
CA ALA A 96 4.03 0.36 -12.13
C ALA A 96 4.64 0.17 -10.72
N PRO A 97 5.72 0.87 -10.31
CA PRO A 97 6.26 0.72 -8.97
C PRO A 97 5.30 1.20 -7.86
N ALA A 98 4.52 2.25 -8.14
CA ALA A 98 3.51 2.74 -7.20
C ALA A 98 2.36 1.73 -7.03
N LEU A 99 1.94 1.08 -8.12
CA LEU A 99 0.92 0.03 -8.10
C LEU A 99 1.40 -1.21 -7.35
N TYR A 100 2.62 -1.69 -7.59
CA TYR A 100 3.20 -2.80 -6.82
C TYR A 100 3.33 -2.46 -5.33
N THR A 101 3.76 -1.24 -5.00
CA THR A 101 3.85 -0.78 -3.60
C THR A 101 2.47 -0.82 -2.92
N GLN A 102 1.44 -0.30 -3.57
CA GLN A 102 0.06 -0.40 -3.07
C GLN A 102 -0.38 -1.85 -2.94
N ALA A 103 -0.14 -2.68 -3.96
CA ALA A 103 -0.53 -4.09 -3.97
C ALA A 103 0.08 -4.85 -2.78
N MET A 104 1.37 -4.64 -2.49
CA MET A 104 2.05 -5.24 -1.34
C MET A 104 1.46 -4.78 -0.01
N PHE A 105 1.15 -3.49 0.17
CA PHE A 105 0.49 -3.02 1.39
C PHE A 105 -0.89 -3.65 1.57
N LEU A 106 -1.68 -3.73 0.51
CA LEU A 106 -3.02 -4.31 0.56
C LEU A 106 -2.98 -5.82 0.86
N ALA A 107 -2.03 -6.55 0.27
CA ALA A 107 -1.81 -7.97 0.56
C ALA A 107 -1.36 -8.18 2.01
N LEU A 108 -0.48 -7.33 2.54
CA LEU A 108 -0.10 -7.35 3.95
C LEU A 108 -1.31 -7.17 4.87
N ILE A 109 -2.27 -6.32 4.51
CA ILE A 109 -3.50 -6.11 5.29
C ILE A 109 -4.45 -7.30 5.20
N SER A 110 -4.58 -7.93 4.03
CA SER A 110 -5.45 -9.09 3.84
C SER A 110 -4.95 -10.33 4.60
N ARG A 111 -3.64 -10.39 4.92
CA ARG A 111 -2.97 -11.54 5.54
C ARG A 111 -3.00 -12.80 4.66
N ASP A 112 -3.00 -12.60 3.34
CA ASP A 112 -2.82 -13.67 2.37
C ASP A 112 -1.33 -13.88 2.08
N ASP A 113 -0.71 -14.85 2.75
CA ASP A 113 0.73 -15.11 2.67
C ASP A 113 1.20 -15.52 1.26
N GLU A 114 0.33 -16.17 0.47
CA GLU A 114 0.63 -16.57 -0.91
C GLU A 114 0.67 -15.31 -1.79
N LEU A 115 -0.36 -14.47 -1.70
CA LEU A 115 -0.45 -13.23 -2.45
C LEU A 115 0.66 -12.22 -2.06
N ILE A 116 0.97 -12.08 -0.77
CA ILE A 116 2.09 -11.26 -0.28
C ILE A 116 3.40 -11.70 -0.93
N THR A 117 3.64 -13.03 -0.97
CA THR A 117 4.85 -13.62 -1.53
C THR A 117 4.93 -13.43 -3.03
N GLU A 118 3.83 -13.66 -3.75
CA GLU A 118 3.73 -13.54 -5.20
C GLU A 118 4.05 -12.11 -5.66
N ILE A 119 3.30 -11.13 -5.14
CA ILE A 119 3.44 -9.72 -5.52
C ILE A 119 4.84 -9.19 -5.19
N ALA A 120 5.38 -9.53 -4.00
CA ALA A 120 6.72 -9.10 -3.63
C ALA A 120 7.81 -9.74 -4.51
N SER A 121 7.61 -10.97 -4.99
CA SER A 121 8.57 -11.61 -5.90
C SER A 121 8.56 -10.93 -7.27
N GLU A 122 7.39 -10.63 -7.82
CA GLU A 122 7.26 -9.89 -9.09
C GLU A 122 7.84 -8.49 -9.01
N ALA A 123 7.58 -7.77 -7.91
CA ALA A 123 8.18 -6.46 -7.68
C ALA A 123 9.72 -6.51 -7.68
N LEU A 124 10.32 -7.58 -7.13
CA LEU A 124 11.76 -7.81 -7.19
C LEU A 124 12.27 -8.18 -8.59
N GLU A 125 11.42 -8.77 -9.44
CA GLU A 125 11.75 -9.14 -10.82
C GLU A 125 11.64 -7.96 -11.81
N LEU A 126 10.91 -6.89 -11.48
CA LEU A 126 10.81 -5.69 -12.33
C LEU A 126 12.20 -5.15 -12.72
N ASP A 127 12.52 -5.12 -14.01
CA ASP A 127 13.87 -4.82 -14.50
C ASP A 127 14.28 -3.34 -14.28
N ASP A 128 15.57 -3.11 -14.01
CA ASP A 128 16.17 -1.78 -13.90
C ASP A 128 16.05 -0.96 -15.20
N PHE A 129 15.75 -1.60 -16.33
CA PHE A 129 15.34 -0.93 -17.57
C PHE A 129 14.19 0.07 -17.36
N TYR A 130 13.35 -0.13 -16.34
CA TYR A 130 12.39 0.87 -15.88
C TYR A 130 13.04 2.25 -15.65
N LEU A 131 14.19 2.29 -14.97
CA LEU A 131 14.91 3.52 -14.66
C LEU A 131 15.48 4.16 -15.94
N ASP A 132 15.97 3.36 -16.88
CA ASP A 132 16.43 3.87 -18.18
C ASP A 132 15.33 4.57 -18.97
N LEU A 133 14.08 4.13 -18.81
CA LEU A 133 12.92 4.73 -19.47
C LEU A 133 12.42 6.00 -18.78
N PHE A 134 12.33 6.00 -17.45
CA PHE A 134 11.56 7.04 -16.75
C PHE A 134 12.40 7.99 -15.88
N ALA A 135 13.59 7.61 -15.43
CA ALA A 135 14.35 8.40 -14.46
C ALA A 135 14.72 9.81 -14.97
N SER A 136 14.87 10.00 -16.29
CA SER A 136 15.17 11.32 -16.87
C SER A 136 13.94 12.20 -17.09
N GLU A 137 12.75 11.59 -17.21
CA GLU A 137 11.50 12.30 -17.53
C GLU A 137 10.66 12.59 -16.29
N TYR A 138 10.72 11.71 -15.29
CA TYR A 138 9.94 11.76 -14.06
C TYR A 138 10.90 11.78 -12.85
N GLU A 139 10.98 12.92 -12.16
CA GLU A 139 11.91 13.13 -11.04
C GLU A 139 11.67 12.14 -9.87
N ASP A 140 10.45 11.62 -9.76
CA ASP A 140 10.00 10.75 -8.67
C ASP A 140 10.07 9.25 -8.99
N SER A 141 10.21 8.89 -10.26
CA SER A 141 10.29 7.49 -10.71
C SER A 141 11.38 6.68 -10.00
N PRO A 142 12.63 7.19 -9.82
CA PRO A 142 13.67 6.46 -9.09
C PRO A 142 13.28 6.16 -7.64
N TYR A 143 12.70 7.13 -6.93
CA TYR A 143 12.23 6.92 -5.57
C TYR A 143 11.13 5.85 -5.50
N ARG A 144 10.12 5.92 -6.38
CA ARG A 144 9.02 4.94 -6.42
C ARG A 144 9.56 3.53 -6.69
N PHE A 145 10.50 3.42 -7.63
CA PHE A 145 11.17 2.16 -7.96
C PHE A 145 11.91 1.57 -6.75
N TYR A 146 12.78 2.34 -6.11
CA TYR A 146 13.53 1.83 -4.95
C TYR A 146 12.66 1.61 -3.71
N HIS A 147 11.61 2.41 -3.49
CA HIS A 147 10.66 2.19 -2.40
C HIS A 147 9.94 0.85 -2.57
N MET A 148 9.47 0.56 -3.79
CA MET A 148 8.89 -0.73 -4.15
C MET A 148 9.89 -1.87 -3.90
N LYS A 149 11.12 -1.76 -4.42
CA LYS A 149 12.17 -2.79 -4.25
C LYS A 149 12.51 -3.03 -2.79
N VAL A 150 12.67 -1.98 -1.98
CA VAL A 150 12.98 -2.09 -0.54
C VAL A 150 11.83 -2.74 0.22
N LEU A 151 10.57 -2.37 -0.07
CA LEU A 151 9.41 -3.00 0.57
C LEU A 151 9.36 -4.50 0.23
N ALA A 152 9.51 -4.84 -1.04
CA ALA A 152 9.50 -6.23 -1.51
C ALA A 152 10.65 -7.04 -0.88
N ALA A 153 11.87 -6.49 -0.87
CA ALA A 153 13.03 -7.11 -0.23
C ALA A 153 12.83 -7.27 1.30
N THR A 154 12.17 -6.32 1.95
CA THR A 154 11.84 -6.41 3.38
C THR A 154 10.80 -7.51 3.62
N ILE A 155 9.77 -7.63 2.79
CA ILE A 155 8.78 -8.71 2.89
C ILE A 155 9.45 -10.09 2.72
N ARG A 156 10.35 -10.21 1.74
CA ARG A 156 10.99 -11.49 1.37
C ARG A 156 12.22 -11.84 2.19
N ASP A 157 12.68 -10.95 3.05
CA ASP A 157 13.98 -11.03 3.73
C ASP A 157 15.13 -11.26 2.72
N ASP A 158 15.06 -10.50 1.61
CA ASP A 158 15.96 -10.66 0.48
C ASP A 158 17.37 -10.13 0.82
N PRO A 159 18.46 -10.85 0.46
CA PRO A 159 19.82 -10.42 0.73
C PRO A 159 20.21 -9.09 0.07
N GLN A 160 19.48 -8.64 -0.95
CA GLN A 160 19.71 -7.36 -1.62
C GLN A 160 19.18 -6.14 -0.86
N LEU A 161 18.40 -6.35 0.22
CA LEU A 161 17.76 -5.27 0.99
C LEU A 161 18.73 -4.15 1.38
N GLU A 162 19.95 -4.47 1.80
CA GLU A 162 20.93 -3.46 2.22
C GLU A 162 21.33 -2.53 1.07
N GLY A 163 21.63 -3.08 -0.11
CA GLY A 163 21.97 -2.27 -1.28
C GLY A 163 20.79 -1.44 -1.77
N LEU A 164 19.60 -2.02 -1.82
CA LEU A 164 18.37 -1.31 -2.24
C LEU A 164 18.02 -0.17 -1.26
N LEU A 165 18.27 -0.36 0.02
CA LEU A 165 18.04 0.66 1.04
C LEU A 165 19.03 1.82 0.92
N ASP A 166 20.29 1.55 0.54
CA ASP A 166 21.28 2.59 0.26
C ASP A 166 20.88 3.43 -0.98
N GLU A 167 20.37 2.80 -2.04
CA GLU A 167 19.85 3.52 -3.21
C GLU A 167 18.61 4.36 -2.86
N LEU A 168 17.66 3.79 -2.11
CA LEU A 168 16.49 4.54 -1.65
C LEU A 168 16.89 5.76 -0.80
N LYS A 169 17.86 5.60 0.10
CA LYS A 169 18.41 6.70 0.89
C LYS A 169 18.99 7.81 0.01
N ALA A 170 19.78 7.44 -1.00
CA ALA A 170 20.35 8.40 -1.95
C ALA A 170 19.26 9.19 -2.67
N GLU A 171 18.19 8.52 -3.12
CA GLU A 171 17.06 9.22 -3.76
C GLU A 171 16.35 10.18 -2.80
N VAL A 172 16.12 9.79 -1.55
CA VAL A 172 15.53 10.67 -0.53
C VAL A 172 16.41 11.90 -0.28
N GLU A 173 17.74 11.74 -0.23
CA GLU A 173 18.68 12.85 -0.06
C GLU A 173 18.69 13.81 -1.26
N MET A 174 18.41 13.31 -2.47
CA MET A 174 18.38 14.10 -3.70
C MET A 174 17.04 14.77 -3.96
N MET A 175 15.96 14.40 -3.27
CA MET A 175 14.63 14.97 -3.47
C MET A 175 14.62 16.48 -3.26
N THR A 176 14.05 17.20 -4.23
CA THR A 176 13.78 18.63 -4.06
C THR A 176 12.63 18.85 -3.08
N PRO A 177 12.56 19.99 -2.36
CA PRO A 177 11.43 20.29 -1.47
C PRO A 177 10.06 20.30 -2.15
N VAL A 178 10.02 20.53 -3.47
CA VAL A 178 8.78 20.48 -4.25
C VAL A 178 8.31 19.04 -4.40
N SER A 179 9.20 18.16 -4.85
CA SER A 179 8.96 16.72 -4.98
C SER A 179 8.64 16.12 -3.62
N ALA A 180 9.46 16.41 -2.60
CA ALA A 180 9.24 15.92 -1.26
C ALA A 180 7.85 16.32 -0.73
N LYS A 181 7.41 17.58 -0.90
CA LYS A 181 6.04 18.00 -0.53
C LYS A 181 4.94 17.24 -1.27
N GLN A 182 5.14 16.89 -2.55
CA GLN A 182 4.19 16.08 -3.32
C GLN A 182 4.08 14.64 -2.80
N PHE A 183 5.16 14.08 -2.26
CA PHE A 183 5.20 12.69 -1.75
C PHE A 183 5.01 12.57 -0.23
N GLY A 184 4.59 13.67 0.41
CA GLY A 184 4.48 13.74 1.86
C GLY A 184 5.86 13.72 2.51
N GLU A 185 6.61 14.81 2.33
CA GLU A 185 8.00 15.10 2.72
C GLU A 185 8.40 14.50 4.07
N THR A 186 7.46 14.47 5.00
CA THR A 186 7.63 13.95 6.35
C THR A 186 7.58 12.43 6.49
N LEU A 187 7.01 11.69 5.56
CA LEU A 187 6.85 10.24 5.65
C LEU A 187 7.95 9.49 4.90
N THR A 188 8.56 10.10 3.88
CA THR A 188 9.60 9.47 3.06
C THR A 188 10.87 9.11 3.85
N GLU A 189 11.45 10.04 4.61
CA GLU A 189 12.59 9.76 5.51
C GLU A 189 12.22 8.72 6.59
N LEU A 190 10.97 8.76 7.02
CA LEU A 190 10.47 7.89 8.07
C LEU A 190 10.26 6.45 7.58
N ARG A 191 9.82 6.25 6.32
CA ARG A 191 9.75 4.94 5.66
C ARG A 191 11.13 4.28 5.62
N VAL A 192 12.14 5.02 5.16
CA VAL A 192 13.53 4.55 5.14
C VAL A 192 13.99 4.13 6.53
N THR A 193 13.71 4.97 7.53
CA THR A 193 14.03 4.69 8.93
C THR A 193 13.34 3.41 9.43
N ILE A 194 12.07 3.23 9.13
CA ILE A 194 11.31 2.02 9.51
C ILE A 194 11.93 0.77 8.88
N TYR A 195 12.23 0.77 7.58
CA TYR A 195 12.86 -0.39 6.91
C TYR A 195 14.25 -0.70 7.48
N GLU A 196 15.04 0.33 7.79
CA GLU A 196 16.34 0.16 8.41
C GLU A 196 16.23 -0.50 9.79
N LEU A 197 15.31 -0.04 10.63
CA LEU A 197 15.11 -0.56 11.98
C LEU A 197 14.52 -1.97 11.96
N LEU A 198 13.62 -2.27 11.01
CA LEU A 198 13.12 -3.63 10.76
C LEU A 198 14.24 -4.59 10.37
N ARG A 199 15.16 -4.17 9.50
CA ARG A 199 16.35 -4.95 9.12
C ARG A 199 17.29 -5.20 10.30
N GLN A 200 17.48 -4.19 11.15
CA GLN A 200 18.33 -4.27 12.33
C GLN A 200 17.70 -5.09 13.47
N GLY A 201 16.39 -5.36 13.41
CA GLY A 201 15.63 -5.97 14.50
C GLY A 201 15.47 -5.05 15.72
N ASP A 202 15.58 -3.73 15.54
CA ASP A 202 15.45 -2.74 16.61
C ASP A 202 13.96 -2.49 16.91
N SER A 203 13.42 -3.27 17.85
CA SER A 203 12.00 -3.19 18.21
C SER A 203 11.60 -1.82 18.79
N GLU A 204 12.43 -1.22 19.64
CA GLU A 204 12.12 0.08 20.26
C GLU A 204 12.16 1.21 19.24
N GLY A 205 13.15 1.15 18.33
CA GLY A 205 13.24 2.07 17.21
C GLY A 205 12.02 1.97 16.29
N VAL A 206 11.63 0.75 15.87
CA VAL A 206 10.48 0.55 14.98
C VAL A 206 9.20 1.14 15.60
N VAL A 207 8.95 0.86 16.87
CA VAL A 207 7.77 1.39 17.59
C VAL A 207 7.76 2.91 17.60
N SER A 208 8.90 3.52 17.92
CA SER A 208 9.04 4.98 17.95
C SER A 208 8.81 5.62 16.57
N ALA A 209 9.34 4.99 15.52
CA ALA A 209 9.17 5.47 14.15
C ALA A 209 7.70 5.34 13.66
N LEU A 210 7.01 4.24 14.01
CA LEU A 210 5.58 4.07 13.69
C LEU A 210 4.69 5.05 14.46
N GLU A 211 5.01 5.34 15.73
CA GLU A 211 4.30 6.36 16.50
C GLU A 211 4.51 7.76 15.93
N GLU A 212 5.74 8.09 15.51
CA GLU A 212 6.01 9.33 14.80
C GLU A 212 5.22 9.40 13.49
N TYR A 213 5.15 8.30 12.74
CA TYR A 213 4.40 8.22 11.49
C TYR A 213 2.93 8.55 11.72
N LEU A 214 2.32 7.90 12.70
CA LEU A 214 0.94 8.13 13.10
C LEU A 214 0.68 9.60 13.47
N ASN A 215 1.57 10.20 14.27
CA ASN A 215 1.41 11.59 14.71
C ASN A 215 1.52 12.58 13.54
N ARG A 216 2.44 12.32 12.60
CA ARG A 216 2.57 13.14 11.38
C ARG A 216 1.34 12.99 10.47
N HIS A 217 0.82 11.78 10.29
CA HIS A 217 -0.45 11.55 9.58
C HIS A 217 -1.61 12.29 10.24
N ALA A 218 -1.79 12.13 11.56
CA ALA A 218 -2.87 12.75 12.31
C ALA A 218 -2.86 14.29 12.25
N THR A 219 -1.69 14.89 12.07
CA THR A 219 -1.54 16.35 11.89
C THR A 219 -2.01 16.82 10.51
N ALA A 220 -1.82 15.98 9.48
CA ALA A 220 -2.17 16.29 8.10
C ALA A 220 -3.63 15.93 7.75
N THR A 221 -4.21 14.94 8.44
CA THR A 221 -5.52 14.38 8.12
C THR A 221 -6.60 14.87 9.09
N PRO A 222 -7.64 15.58 8.62
CA PRO A 222 -8.72 16.02 9.49
C PRO A 222 -9.70 14.88 9.84
N LEU A 223 -9.93 14.65 11.14
CA LEU A 223 -10.93 13.69 11.65
C LEU A 223 -12.39 13.97 11.23
N SER A 224 -12.66 15.16 10.68
CA SER A 224 -13.99 15.57 10.23
C SER A 224 -14.34 15.07 8.83
N THR A 225 -13.46 14.32 8.16
CA THR A 225 -13.80 13.75 6.85
C THR A 225 -14.97 12.77 6.96
N GLU A 226 -15.85 12.80 5.95
CA GLU A 226 -16.89 11.80 5.78
C GLU A 226 -16.50 10.69 4.79
N ASP A 227 -15.31 10.77 4.21
CA ASP A 227 -14.78 9.79 3.25
C ASP A 227 -13.91 8.75 3.98
N PRO A 228 -14.28 7.46 3.98
CA PRO A 228 -13.44 6.39 4.53
C PRO A 228 -12.02 6.37 3.96
N ASN A 229 -11.83 6.75 2.69
CA ASN A 229 -10.52 6.75 2.02
C ASN A 229 -9.56 7.78 2.62
N GLU A 230 -10.09 8.92 3.03
CA GLU A 230 -9.30 9.98 3.64
C GLU A 230 -9.00 9.67 5.12
N LEU A 231 -9.72 8.72 5.73
CA LEU A 231 -9.58 8.39 7.15
C LEU A 231 -8.66 7.20 7.40
N ILE A 232 -8.70 6.13 6.60
CA ILE A 232 -7.94 4.91 6.93
C ILE A 232 -6.54 4.96 6.33
N ASP A 233 -5.52 4.83 7.19
CA ASP A 233 -4.12 4.78 6.78
C ASP A 233 -3.68 3.34 6.50
N ASN A 234 -3.90 2.89 5.26
CA ASN A 234 -3.51 1.54 4.83
C ASN A 234 -2.00 1.29 4.94
N GLU A 235 -1.16 2.30 4.70
CA GLU A 235 0.29 2.15 4.77
C GLU A 235 0.75 1.90 6.21
N LEU A 236 0.27 2.69 7.17
CA LEU A 236 0.58 2.47 8.59
C LEU A 236 0.14 1.08 9.07
N ILE A 237 -1.05 0.62 8.65
CA ILE A 237 -1.56 -0.72 8.98
C ILE A 237 -0.61 -1.78 8.44
N ALA A 238 -0.25 -1.69 7.16
CA ALA A 238 0.64 -2.65 6.52
C ALA A 238 2.03 -2.68 7.17
N LEU A 239 2.59 -1.52 7.54
CA LEU A 239 3.88 -1.43 8.24
C LEU A 239 3.83 -2.05 9.66
N CYS A 240 2.72 -1.87 10.39
CA CYS A 240 2.53 -2.55 11.68
C CYS A 240 2.46 -4.07 11.52
N LEU A 241 1.78 -4.55 10.47
CA LEU A 241 1.68 -5.98 10.15
C LEU A 241 3.01 -6.58 9.71
N LEU A 242 3.79 -5.83 8.93
CA LEU A 242 5.16 -6.20 8.56
C LEU A 242 6.08 -6.27 9.80
N ALA A 243 5.99 -5.31 10.72
CA ALA A 243 6.72 -5.33 11.99
C ALA A 243 6.36 -6.58 12.82
N LYS A 244 5.08 -6.95 12.85
CA LYS A 244 4.62 -8.18 13.50
C LYS A 244 5.20 -9.44 12.87
N ASP A 245 5.30 -9.50 11.55
CA ASP A 245 5.93 -10.64 10.86
C ASP A 245 7.41 -10.79 11.23
N ARG A 246 8.03 -9.71 11.73
CA ARG A 246 9.38 -9.71 12.33
C ARG A 246 9.40 -9.90 13.85
N GLY A 247 8.27 -10.27 14.45
CA GLY A 247 8.14 -10.52 15.89
C GLY A 247 7.97 -9.25 16.74
N ILE A 248 7.74 -8.09 16.13
CA ILE A 248 7.51 -6.81 16.81
C ILE A 248 6.00 -6.56 16.82
N ASP A 249 5.33 -7.01 17.87
CA ASP A 249 3.87 -6.88 17.99
C ASP A 249 3.50 -5.46 18.45
N VAL A 250 3.02 -4.65 17.51
CA VAL A 250 2.58 -3.25 17.70
C VAL A 250 1.08 -3.16 17.46
N THR A 251 0.37 -2.53 18.38
CA THR A 251 -1.04 -2.18 18.23
C THR A 251 -1.19 -0.66 18.24
N VAL A 252 -2.17 -0.18 17.49
CA VAL A 252 -2.41 1.24 17.26
C VAL A 252 -3.75 1.62 17.91
N ASP A 253 -3.73 2.52 18.89
CA ASP A 253 -4.93 3.17 19.43
C ASP A 253 -5.18 4.46 18.66
N SER A 254 -5.82 4.34 17.50
CA SER A 254 -6.05 5.45 16.58
C SER A 254 -7.33 5.28 15.76
N PRO A 255 -8.09 6.36 15.51
CA PRO A 255 -9.24 6.32 14.60
C PRO A 255 -8.84 6.08 13.13
N TYR A 256 -7.57 6.26 12.77
CA TYR A 256 -7.05 6.04 11.42
C TYR A 256 -6.69 4.56 11.15
N VAL A 257 -6.67 3.73 12.21
CA VAL A 257 -6.32 2.31 12.14
C VAL A 257 -7.41 1.47 12.81
N PRO A 258 -8.33 0.87 12.03
CA PRO A 258 -9.38 0.03 12.59
C PRO A 258 -8.81 -1.19 13.34
N ASN A 259 -9.22 -1.38 14.59
CA ASN A 259 -8.78 -2.49 15.45
C ASN A 259 -8.98 -3.89 14.86
N VAL A 260 -9.88 -4.04 13.87
CA VAL A 260 -10.12 -5.33 13.19
C VAL A 260 -9.00 -5.72 12.22
N LEU A 261 -8.15 -4.77 11.82
CA LEU A 261 -7.08 -4.98 10.85
C LEU A 261 -5.71 -5.20 11.49
N VAL A 262 -5.55 -4.79 12.75
CA VAL A 262 -4.31 -4.96 13.52
C VAL A 262 -4.48 -5.99 14.63
N PRO A 263 -3.39 -6.51 15.22
CA PRO A 263 -3.45 -7.51 16.28
C PRO A 263 -4.25 -7.06 17.50
N ASP A 264 -4.83 -8.02 18.21
CA ASP A 264 -5.63 -7.77 19.41
C ASP A 264 -4.80 -7.09 20.51
N LEU A 265 -5.27 -5.92 20.96
CA LEU A 265 -4.77 -5.12 22.09
C LEU A 265 -4.42 -5.97 23.33
N ALA A 266 -5.16 -7.05 23.58
CA ALA A 266 -4.97 -7.90 24.75
C ALA A 266 -3.73 -8.82 24.68
N LYS A 267 -3.10 -8.94 23.51
CA LYS A 267 -1.98 -9.86 23.26
C LYS A 267 -0.69 -9.15 22.86
N THR A 268 -0.73 -7.83 22.74
CA THR A 268 0.36 -7.03 22.16
C THR A 268 1.38 -6.54 23.17
N THR A 269 2.61 -6.32 22.71
CA THR A 269 3.71 -5.83 23.56
C THR A 269 3.80 -4.30 23.57
N TYR A 270 3.49 -3.64 22.45
CA TYR A 270 3.57 -2.19 22.29
C TYR A 270 2.23 -1.59 21.85
N VAL A 271 1.86 -0.44 22.40
CA VAL A 271 0.68 0.33 22.00
C VAL A 271 1.12 1.74 21.65
N ILE A 272 0.85 2.18 20.42
CA ILE A 272 1.11 3.54 19.94
C ILE A 272 -0.21 4.30 19.77
N GLY A 273 -0.21 5.61 19.99
CA GLY A 273 -1.42 6.44 19.89
C GLY A 273 -1.12 7.87 19.46
N VAL A 274 -2.16 8.60 19.04
CA VAL A 274 -2.01 10.02 18.69
C VAL A 274 -1.76 10.82 19.97
N CYS A 275 -0.65 11.56 20.00
CA CYS A 275 -0.22 12.41 21.11
C CYS A 275 -0.84 13.81 21.09
#